data_AF-A0A8J4CJB9-F1
#
_entry.id   AF-A0A8J4CJB9-F1
#
_cell.length_a   1.000
_cell.length_b   1.000
_cell.length_c   1.000
_cell.angle_alpha   90.00
_cell.angle_beta   90.00
_cell.angle_gamma   90.00
#
_symmetry.space_group_name_H-M   'P 1'
#
loop_
_entity.id
_entity.type
_entity.pdbx_description
1 polymer ?
#
loop_
_entity_poly.entity_id
_entity_poly.type
_entity_poly.pdbx_seq_one_letter_code
_entity_poly.pdbx_strand_id
1 'polypeptide(L)'
;MARKKNSQCRKSVKKRAGGAGKNGDAGAAANGNTGITTGRPSGTSKKGGGNPSDAGPIPNLFWGAVSMDELRASPRFVGLPECTQPQTPLPCPAAARYLRQDSPEWRQLHTGILTTGILKEALGLREPMAARVVGGRKESCHSPLLAAFQHLQQPPLLPPPLRDTKQEATWRRRAVRGLLRFALQRQKLLEQQQVQHRCQQQVQRHGQEQRGLERQSHGQEGQEQRQQQQQQQEGHQGQDLDAAVDADAEPESESGAEGQWADHHAQLFLFFLTFQWLLETVFSIRW
;
A
#
# COMPACT_ATOMS: atom_id res chain seq x y z
N MET A 1 37.17 -44.84 29.94
CA MET A 1 36.42 -45.23 28.72
C MET A 1 36.06 -43.98 27.94
N ALA A 2 36.82 -43.68 26.88
CA ALA A 2 36.72 -42.45 26.10
C ALA A 2 35.79 -42.63 24.89
N ARG A 3 34.70 -41.86 24.84
CA ARG A 3 33.71 -41.89 23.74
C ARG A 3 34.15 -40.94 22.62
N LYS A 4 34.66 -41.52 21.54
CA LYS A 4 35.08 -40.85 20.29
C LYS A 4 33.83 -40.35 19.54
N LYS A 5 33.64 -39.03 19.43
CA LYS A 5 32.58 -38.43 18.59
C LYS A 5 33.13 -38.18 17.19
N ASN A 6 32.52 -38.82 16.20
CA ASN A 6 32.85 -38.73 14.78
C ASN A 6 32.29 -37.41 14.20
N SER A 7 33.15 -36.52 13.71
CA SER A 7 32.77 -35.32 12.98
C SER A 7 32.69 -35.63 11.49
N GLN A 8 31.48 -35.73 10.95
CA GLN A 8 31.30 -35.78 9.50
C GLN A 8 31.37 -34.35 8.94
N CYS A 9 32.57 -34.01 8.47
CA CYS A 9 32.85 -32.83 7.67
C CYS A 9 32.32 -33.07 6.23
N ARG A 10 31.19 -32.45 5.88
CA ARG A 10 30.69 -32.42 4.50
C ARG A 10 31.57 -31.47 3.68
N LYS A 11 32.45 -32.05 2.86
CA LYS A 11 33.24 -31.33 1.84
C LYS A 11 32.31 -30.90 0.70
N SER A 12 32.13 -29.61 0.51
CA SER A 12 31.51 -29.04 -0.68
C SER A 12 32.49 -29.12 -1.87
N VAL A 13 32.06 -29.80 -2.92
CA VAL A 13 32.81 -29.95 -4.17
C VAL A 13 32.77 -28.62 -4.94
N LYS A 14 33.97 -28.07 -5.14
CA LYS A 14 34.27 -26.88 -5.93
C LYS A 14 34.24 -27.25 -7.42
N LYS A 15 33.13 -26.94 -8.11
CA LYS A 15 33.05 -27.01 -9.58
C LYS A 15 33.39 -25.63 -10.16
N ARG A 16 34.56 -25.52 -10.80
CA ARG A 16 35.00 -24.33 -11.54
C ARG A 16 34.71 -24.49 -13.03
N ALA A 17 34.28 -23.35 -13.61
CA ALA A 17 34.55 -22.80 -14.94
C ALA A 17 34.14 -23.60 -16.20
N GLY A 18 33.41 -22.90 -17.08
CA GLY A 18 33.28 -23.23 -18.50
C GLY A 18 31.96 -22.73 -19.07
N GLY A 19 31.94 -21.54 -19.68
CA GLY A 19 30.75 -21.05 -20.37
C GLY A 19 30.84 -19.58 -20.74
N ALA A 20 31.63 -19.28 -21.78
CA ALA A 20 31.58 -17.99 -22.46
C ALA A 20 30.30 -17.96 -23.31
N GLY A 21 29.43 -16.99 -23.06
CA GLY A 21 28.23 -16.72 -23.85
C GLY A 21 27.99 -15.21 -23.87
N LYS A 22 28.29 -14.61 -25.03
CA LYS A 22 27.94 -13.23 -25.42
C LYS A 22 26.48 -13.17 -25.87
N ASN A 23 25.96 -11.94 -25.91
CA ASN A 23 24.62 -11.48 -26.37
C ASN A 23 23.55 -11.58 -25.28
N GLY A 24 22.74 -10.58 -24.96
CA GLY A 24 22.48 -9.26 -25.51
C GLY A 24 21.19 -8.75 -24.84
N ASP A 25 21.05 -7.43 -24.74
CA ASP A 25 19.81 -6.65 -24.55
C ASP A 25 18.94 -6.77 -23.28
N ALA A 26 18.35 -5.59 -23.00
CA ALA A 26 17.29 -5.23 -22.05
C ALA A 26 17.68 -5.22 -20.55
N GLY A 27 17.59 -4.11 -19.81
CA GLY A 27 16.71 -2.95 -19.96
C GLY A 27 15.47 -3.14 -19.08
N ALA A 28 15.35 -2.24 -18.09
CA ALA A 28 14.11 -1.80 -17.43
C ALA A 28 13.44 -2.67 -16.33
N ALA A 29 13.49 -2.08 -15.14
CA ALA A 29 12.33 -1.71 -14.34
C ALA A 29 11.44 -2.83 -13.76
N ALA A 30 11.74 -3.14 -12.50
CA ALA A 30 10.72 -3.55 -11.54
C ALA A 30 9.73 -2.39 -11.32
N ASN A 31 8.61 -2.42 -12.02
CA ASN A 31 7.43 -1.64 -11.68
C ASN A 31 6.34 -2.60 -11.21
N GLY A 32 6.17 -2.68 -9.89
CA GLY A 32 5.13 -3.47 -9.23
C GLY A 32 3.75 -2.85 -9.49
N ASN A 33 3.17 -3.19 -10.64
CA ASN A 33 1.78 -2.90 -10.95
C ASN A 33 0.87 -3.87 -10.17
N THR A 34 0.42 -3.47 -8.98
CA THR A 34 -0.68 -4.11 -8.26
C THR A 34 -1.99 -3.79 -8.96
N GLY A 35 -2.22 -4.43 -10.10
CA GLY A 35 -3.52 -4.50 -10.74
C GLY A 35 -4.41 -5.47 -9.96
N ILE A 36 -5.14 -4.97 -8.97
CA ILE A 36 -6.29 -5.68 -8.40
C ILE A 36 -7.40 -5.61 -9.45
N THR A 37 -7.45 -6.59 -10.35
CA THR A 37 -8.61 -6.81 -11.21
C THR A 37 -9.62 -7.65 -10.43
N THR A 38 -10.58 -6.98 -9.78
CA THR A 38 -11.83 -7.61 -9.35
C THR A 38 -12.67 -7.94 -10.58
N GLY A 39 -12.44 -9.12 -11.16
CA GLY A 39 -13.24 -9.69 -12.24
C GLY A 39 -13.73 -11.06 -11.83
N ARG A 40 -14.94 -11.13 -11.28
CA ARG A 40 -15.69 -12.37 -11.03
C ARG A 40 -16.49 -12.71 -12.28
N PRO A 41 -16.22 -13.81 -12.98
CA PRO A 41 -17.24 -14.50 -13.75
C PRO A 41 -17.78 -15.65 -12.91
N SER A 42 -19.06 -15.56 -12.56
CA SER A 42 -19.85 -16.69 -12.11
C SER A 42 -19.89 -17.75 -13.22
N GLY A 43 -19.12 -18.81 -13.06
CA GLY A 43 -19.13 -20.01 -13.90
C GLY A 43 -19.47 -21.21 -13.04
N THR A 44 -20.52 -21.93 -13.45
CA THR A 44 -21.10 -23.10 -12.82
C THR A 44 -20.08 -24.20 -12.51
N SER A 45 -20.22 -24.74 -11.29
CA SER A 45 -19.46 -25.82 -10.69
C SER A 45 -19.31 -27.04 -11.62
N LYS A 46 -18.12 -27.22 -12.19
CA LYS A 46 -17.69 -28.51 -12.75
C LYS A 46 -16.72 -29.14 -11.76
N LYS A 47 -17.09 -30.33 -11.28
CA LYS A 47 -16.34 -31.23 -10.39
C LYS A 47 -14.92 -31.44 -10.94
N GLY A 48 -13.99 -30.58 -10.56
CA GLY A 48 -12.58 -30.65 -10.95
C GLY A 48 -11.78 -31.32 -9.84
N GLY A 49 -11.36 -32.56 -10.08
CA GLY A 49 -10.31 -33.18 -9.29
C GLY A 49 -9.03 -32.39 -9.52
N GLY A 50 -8.62 -31.61 -8.51
CA GLY A 50 -7.34 -30.91 -8.54
C GLY A 50 -6.20 -31.91 -8.62
N ASN A 51 -5.26 -31.67 -9.53
CA ASN A 51 -4.03 -32.45 -9.59
C ASN A 51 -3.29 -32.32 -8.24
N PRO A 52 -2.81 -33.43 -7.65
CA PRO A 52 -2.06 -33.38 -6.39
C PRO A 52 -0.72 -32.64 -6.49
N SER A 53 -0.32 -32.20 -7.69
CA SER A 53 0.88 -31.40 -7.95
C SER A 53 0.75 -29.91 -7.63
N ASP A 54 -0.47 -29.40 -7.42
CA ASP A 54 -0.70 -27.98 -7.08
C ASP A 54 -0.62 -27.71 -5.56
N ALA A 55 -0.42 -28.74 -4.75
CA ALA A 55 -0.17 -28.62 -3.32
C ALA A 55 1.33 -28.40 -3.06
N GLY A 56 1.76 -27.14 -3.06
CA GLY A 56 3.09 -26.77 -2.55
C GLY A 56 3.24 -27.15 -1.05
N PRO A 57 4.46 -27.41 -0.57
CA PRO A 57 4.71 -27.82 0.83
C PRO A 57 4.45 -26.71 1.86
N ILE A 58 4.12 -25.50 1.41
CA ILE A 58 3.85 -24.34 2.26
C ILE A 58 2.34 -24.16 2.32
N PRO A 59 1.70 -24.31 3.51
CA PRO A 59 0.28 -24.04 3.64
C PRO A 59 0.00 -22.60 3.23
N ASN A 60 -1.12 -22.38 2.52
CA ASN A 60 -1.55 -21.04 2.17
C ASN A 60 -1.95 -20.28 3.45
N LEU A 61 -0.99 -19.57 4.05
CA LEU A 61 -1.17 -18.76 5.27
C LEU A 61 -2.23 -17.66 5.09
N PHE A 62 -2.56 -17.32 3.84
CA PHE A 62 -3.50 -16.27 3.48
C PHE A 62 -4.89 -16.81 3.10
N TRP A 63 -5.14 -18.12 3.24
CA TRP A 63 -6.46 -18.67 3.01
C TRP A 63 -7.45 -18.12 4.05
N GLY A 64 -8.33 -17.23 3.60
CA GLY A 64 -9.26 -16.52 4.49
C GLY A 64 -8.64 -15.36 5.27
N ALA A 65 -7.45 -14.89 4.89
CA ALA A 65 -6.89 -13.68 5.46
C ALA A 65 -7.71 -12.46 5.00
N VAL A 66 -8.49 -11.89 5.91
CA VAL A 66 -9.20 -10.63 5.68
C VAL A 66 -8.18 -9.51 5.69
N SER A 67 -8.12 -8.71 4.63
CA SER A 67 -7.20 -7.57 4.61
C SER A 67 -7.57 -6.57 5.71
N MET A 68 -6.60 -5.80 6.20
CA MET A 68 -6.89 -4.76 7.21
C MET A 68 -7.92 -3.75 6.68
N ASP A 69 -7.97 -3.51 5.38
CA ASP A 69 -8.92 -2.57 4.77
C ASP A 69 -10.32 -3.17 4.68
N GLU A 70 -10.46 -4.46 4.35
CA GLU A 70 -11.74 -5.19 4.43
C GLU A 70 -12.26 -5.23 5.88
N LEU A 71 -11.37 -5.52 6.83
CA LEU A 71 -11.72 -5.54 8.25
C LEU A 71 -12.16 -4.15 8.72
N ARG A 72 -11.48 -3.08 8.28
CA ARG A 72 -11.85 -1.68 8.55
C ARG A 72 -13.10 -1.22 7.82
N ALA A 73 -13.46 -1.84 6.69
CA ALA A 73 -14.67 -1.55 5.93
C ALA A 73 -15.92 -2.20 6.55
N SER A 74 -15.74 -3.22 7.42
CA SER A 74 -16.84 -3.84 8.13
C SER A 74 -17.61 -2.81 8.99
N PRO A 75 -18.95 -2.76 8.92
CA PRO A 75 -19.75 -1.84 9.75
C PRO A 75 -19.68 -2.18 11.24
N ARG A 76 -19.26 -3.39 11.59
CA ARG A 76 -19.05 -3.82 12.99
C ARG A 76 -17.65 -3.49 13.51
N PHE A 77 -16.75 -3.02 12.65
CA PHE A 77 -15.42 -2.64 13.07
C PHE A 77 -15.44 -1.30 13.78
N VAL A 78 -15.19 -1.34 15.09
CA VAL A 78 -14.97 -0.15 15.90
C VAL A 78 -13.46 0.06 16.01
N GLY A 79 -12.93 0.86 15.08
CA GLY A 79 -11.54 1.28 15.15
C GLY A 79 -11.30 2.12 16.40
N LEU A 80 -10.13 1.95 17.01
CA LEU A 80 -9.62 2.93 17.96
C LEU A 80 -9.50 4.28 17.25
N PRO A 81 -9.81 5.39 17.94
CA PRO A 81 -9.83 6.69 17.31
C PRO A 81 -8.40 7.03 16.88
N GLU A 82 -8.26 7.70 15.73
CA GLU A 82 -6.98 8.30 15.42
C GLU A 82 -6.66 9.32 16.50
N CYS A 83 -5.46 9.22 17.08
CA CYS A 83 -5.04 10.10 18.14
C CYS A 83 -4.72 11.46 17.53
N THR A 84 -5.76 12.25 17.22
CA THR A 84 -5.64 13.59 16.66
C THR A 84 -5.22 14.61 17.72
N GLN A 85 -5.33 14.26 19.00
CA GLN A 85 -4.85 15.08 20.11
C GLN A 85 -4.16 14.22 21.17
N PRO A 86 -2.91 14.58 21.55
CA PRO A 86 -2.23 13.86 22.61
C PRO A 86 -2.93 14.08 23.94
N GLN A 87 -3.54 13.03 24.50
CA GLN A 87 -4.14 13.08 25.84
C GLN A 87 -3.10 12.69 26.90
N THR A 88 -2.02 13.47 26.95
CA THR A 88 -0.94 13.30 27.92
C THR A 88 -1.03 14.38 28.99
N PRO A 89 -1.00 14.02 30.29
CA PRO A 89 -0.96 12.66 30.82
C PRO A 89 -2.31 11.93 30.68
N LEU A 90 -2.26 10.60 30.58
CA LEU A 90 -3.47 9.78 30.56
C LEU A 90 -4.29 10.03 31.83
N PRO A 91 -5.61 10.23 31.72
CA PRO A 91 -6.42 10.57 32.89
C PRO A 91 -6.54 9.41 33.89
N CYS A 92 -6.43 8.16 33.42
CA CYS A 92 -6.42 6.97 34.26
C CYS A 92 -5.84 5.75 33.52
N PRO A 93 -5.38 4.71 34.24
CA PRO A 93 -4.86 3.49 33.61
C PRO A 93 -5.88 2.78 32.74
N ALA A 94 -7.17 2.86 33.09
CA ALA A 94 -8.23 2.23 32.33
C ALA A 94 -8.37 2.80 30.91
N ALA A 95 -7.93 4.03 30.69
CA ALA A 95 -7.93 4.67 29.37
C ALA A 95 -6.88 4.07 28.43
N ALA A 96 -5.84 3.40 28.96
CA ALA A 96 -4.79 2.77 28.17
C ALA A 96 -5.32 1.75 27.14
N ARG A 97 -6.46 1.10 27.42
CA ARG A 97 -7.10 0.14 26.51
C ARG A 97 -7.59 0.75 25.19
N TYR A 98 -7.71 2.08 25.13
CA TYR A 98 -8.21 2.80 23.96
C TYR A 98 -7.09 3.48 23.16
N LEU A 99 -5.84 3.30 23.56
CA LEU A 99 -4.69 3.81 22.82
C LEU A 99 -4.31 2.83 21.72
N ARG A 100 -3.88 3.38 20.59
CA ARG A 100 -3.31 2.58 19.50
C ARG A 100 -1.85 2.25 19.80
N GLN A 101 -1.40 1.07 19.39
CA GLN A 101 -0.03 0.60 19.61
C GLN A 101 1.05 1.52 19.01
N ASP A 102 0.73 2.23 17.93
CA ASP A 102 1.61 3.17 17.24
C ASP A 102 1.58 4.59 17.84
N SER A 103 0.71 4.85 18.81
CA SER A 103 0.53 6.20 19.37
C SER A 103 1.69 6.59 20.31
N PRO A 104 2.05 7.88 20.39
CA PRO A 104 3.07 8.35 21.32
C PRO A 104 2.68 8.10 22.79
N GLU A 105 1.39 8.15 23.14
CA GLU A 105 0.88 7.84 24.47
C GLU A 105 1.10 6.37 24.82
N TRP A 106 0.91 5.46 23.85
CA TRP A 106 1.23 4.05 24.03
C TRP A 106 2.71 3.85 24.32
N ARG A 107 3.61 4.59 23.64
CA ARG A 107 5.04 4.55 23.96
C ARG A 107 5.33 5.06 25.37
N GLN A 108 4.72 6.16 25.78
CA GLN A 108 4.88 6.73 27.13
C GLN A 108 4.42 5.77 28.24
N LEU A 109 3.38 4.97 28.00
CA LEU A 109 2.95 3.94 28.96
C LEU A 109 4.03 2.91 29.27
N HIS A 110 4.96 2.67 28.34
CA HIS A 110 6.00 1.67 28.50
C HIS A 110 7.31 2.24 29.08
N THR A 111 7.43 3.57 29.16
CA THR A 111 8.56 4.25 29.80
C THR A 111 8.75 3.72 31.22
N GLY A 112 9.96 3.27 31.57
CA GLY A 112 10.24 2.76 32.92
C GLY A 112 9.69 1.37 33.21
N ILE A 113 9.06 0.68 32.25
CA ILE A 113 8.43 -0.63 32.46
C ILE A 113 9.14 -1.72 31.65
N LEU A 114 9.31 -2.90 32.27
CA LEU A 114 9.84 -4.07 31.59
C LEU A 114 8.80 -4.64 30.61
N THR A 115 9.01 -4.42 29.31
CA THR A 115 8.17 -4.95 28.24
C THR A 115 8.81 -6.18 27.58
N THR A 116 8.01 -7.00 26.91
CA THR A 116 8.53 -8.13 26.12
C THR A 116 9.51 -7.71 25.03
N GLY A 117 9.38 -6.48 24.52
CA GLY A 117 10.27 -5.90 23.51
C GLY A 117 11.69 -5.66 24.02
N ILE A 118 11.84 -5.22 25.27
CA ILE A 118 13.12 -4.93 25.92
C ILE A 118 13.61 -6.05 26.86
N LEU A 119 12.77 -7.07 27.09
CA LEU A 119 13.04 -8.12 28.07
C LEU A 119 14.34 -8.87 27.79
N LYS A 120 14.59 -9.20 26.51
CA LYS A 120 15.81 -9.90 26.10
C LYS A 120 17.06 -9.06 26.31
N GLU A 121 16.98 -7.75 26.10
CA GLU A 121 18.06 -6.80 26.38
C GLU A 121 18.30 -6.70 27.89
N ALA A 122 17.24 -6.52 28.67
CA ALA A 122 17.31 -6.38 30.13
C ALA A 122 17.85 -7.64 30.83
N LEU A 123 17.55 -8.82 30.30
CA LEU A 123 18.10 -10.10 30.77
C LEU A 123 19.56 -10.34 30.33
N GLY A 124 20.15 -9.45 29.54
CA GLY A 124 21.51 -9.61 29.03
C GLY A 124 21.65 -10.72 28.00
N LEU A 125 20.56 -11.18 27.37
CA LEU A 125 20.63 -12.24 26.36
C LEU A 125 21.38 -11.80 25.08
N ARG A 126 21.58 -10.49 24.91
CA ARG A 126 22.40 -9.89 23.86
C ARG A 126 23.87 -9.69 24.24
N GLU A 127 24.27 -10.04 25.46
CA GLU A 127 25.68 -10.03 25.85
C GLU A 127 26.48 -11.09 25.08
N PRO A 128 27.74 -10.83 24.69
CA PRO A 128 28.54 -11.79 23.90
C PRO A 128 28.68 -13.17 24.52
N MET A 129 28.77 -13.26 25.85
CA MET A 129 28.87 -14.54 26.54
C MET A 129 27.55 -15.29 26.54
N ALA A 130 26.45 -14.61 26.88
CA ALA A 130 25.11 -15.21 26.88
C ALA A 130 24.68 -15.63 25.47
N ALA A 131 24.93 -14.79 24.46
CA ALA A 131 24.60 -15.07 23.07
C ALA A 131 25.29 -16.33 22.55
N ARG A 132 26.56 -16.59 22.93
CA ARG A 132 27.26 -17.83 22.54
C ARG A 132 26.61 -19.08 23.13
N VAL A 133 26.08 -18.99 24.35
CA VAL A 133 25.42 -20.12 25.02
C VAL A 133 24.03 -20.37 24.44
N VAL A 134 23.26 -19.31 24.17
CA VAL A 134 21.86 -19.39 23.71
C VAL A 134 21.76 -19.57 22.19
N GLY A 135 22.86 -19.44 21.44
CA GLY A 135 22.86 -19.50 19.98
C GLY A 135 22.39 -18.19 19.32
N GLY A 136 22.61 -17.06 20.00
CA GLY A 136 22.35 -15.72 19.48
C GLY A 136 23.28 -15.31 18.34
N ARG A 137 23.05 -14.10 17.80
CA ARG A 137 23.87 -13.53 16.72
C ARG A 137 25.28 -13.19 17.22
N LYS A 138 26.27 -13.24 16.31
CA LYS A 138 27.67 -12.86 16.60
C LYS A 138 27.85 -11.37 16.92
N GLU A 139 26.96 -10.53 16.39
CA GLU A 139 26.91 -9.06 16.61
C GLU A 139 26.33 -8.68 17.99
N SER A 140 26.49 -9.54 18.99
CA SER A 140 26.11 -9.27 20.39
C SER A 140 26.99 -8.18 20.98
N CYS A 141 26.40 -7.18 21.63
CA CYS A 141 27.11 -6.06 22.24
C CYS A 141 26.45 -5.64 23.56
N HIS A 142 27.18 -4.88 24.38
CA HIS A 142 26.74 -4.45 25.72
C HIS A 142 25.75 -3.27 25.71
N SER A 143 25.78 -2.47 24.64
CA SER A 143 24.98 -1.24 24.52
C SER A 143 23.46 -1.45 24.73
N PRO A 144 22.81 -2.51 24.17
CA PRO A 144 21.38 -2.76 24.40
C PRO A 144 21.04 -3.04 25.88
N LEU A 145 21.93 -3.69 26.63
CA LEU A 145 21.73 -3.93 28.06
C LEU A 145 21.76 -2.61 28.84
N LEU A 146 22.74 -1.73 28.55
CA LEU A 146 22.80 -0.40 29.13
C LEU A 146 21.59 0.46 28.78
N ALA A 147 21.13 0.40 27.52
CA ALA A 147 19.93 1.12 27.08
C ALA A 147 18.67 0.61 27.81
N ALA A 148 18.53 -0.71 27.98
CA ALA A 148 17.43 -1.30 28.75
C ALA A 148 17.51 -0.90 30.23
N PHE A 149 18.71 -0.90 30.81
CA PHE A 149 18.94 -0.44 32.18
C PHE A 149 18.55 1.04 32.35
N GLN A 150 19.02 1.93 31.48
CA GLN A 150 18.65 3.35 31.48
C GLN A 150 17.14 3.54 31.30
N HIS A 151 16.51 2.77 30.42
CA HIS A 151 15.06 2.79 30.23
C HIS A 151 14.31 2.40 31.51
N LEU A 152 14.75 1.36 32.23
CA LEU A 152 14.13 0.93 33.48
C LEU A 152 14.39 1.87 34.67
N GLN A 153 15.42 2.72 34.58
CA GLN A 153 15.65 3.79 35.56
C GLN A 153 14.68 4.97 35.41
N GLN A 154 13.99 5.09 34.27
CA GLN A 154 13.02 6.16 34.07
C GLN A 154 11.78 5.92 34.94
N PRO A 155 11.21 6.95 35.57
CA PRO A 155 9.99 6.79 36.35
C PRO A 155 8.82 6.41 35.42
N PRO A 156 7.97 5.44 35.81
CA PRO A 156 6.83 5.06 35.00
C PRO A 156 5.85 6.22 34.90
N LEU A 157 5.46 6.56 33.67
CA LEU A 157 4.49 7.64 33.38
C LEU A 157 3.03 7.20 33.51
N LEU A 158 2.81 6.03 34.10
CA LEU A 158 1.47 5.52 34.34
C LEU A 158 0.76 6.41 35.37
N PRO A 159 -0.47 6.89 35.08
CA PRO A 159 -1.29 7.49 36.13
C PRO A 159 -1.49 6.46 37.26
N PRO A 160 -1.58 6.90 38.53
CA PRO A 160 -1.87 5.98 39.62
C PRO A 160 -3.20 5.25 39.36
N PRO A 161 -3.34 3.98 39.80
CA PRO A 161 -4.61 3.27 39.69
C PRO A 161 -5.71 4.09 40.36
N LEU A 162 -6.81 4.33 39.63
CA LEU A 162 -8.00 4.92 40.19
C LEU A 162 -8.50 4.00 41.31
N ARG A 163 -8.49 4.48 42.54
CA ARG A 163 -9.05 3.74 43.69
C ARG A 163 -10.57 3.67 43.62
N ASP A 164 -11.20 4.61 42.92
CA ASP A 164 -12.65 4.70 42.78
C ASP A 164 -13.14 4.09 41.46
N THR A 165 -13.87 2.98 41.58
CA THR A 165 -14.49 2.27 40.45
C THR A 165 -15.52 3.13 39.72
N LYS A 166 -16.14 4.11 40.38
CA LYS A 166 -17.12 5.02 39.76
C LYS A 166 -16.47 6.00 38.80
N GLN A 167 -15.31 6.55 39.18
CA GLN A 167 -14.53 7.43 38.30
C GLN A 167 -14.05 6.67 37.06
N GLU A 168 -13.56 5.44 37.26
CA GLU A 168 -13.14 4.58 36.16
C GLU A 168 -14.30 4.28 35.20
N ALA A 169 -15.47 3.90 35.72
CA ALA A 169 -16.66 3.65 34.92
C ALA A 169 -17.11 4.90 34.14
N THR A 170 -16.92 6.09 34.71
CA THR A 170 -17.24 7.37 34.06
C THR A 170 -16.29 7.64 32.89
N TRP A 171 -14.99 7.43 33.08
CA TRP A 171 -14.00 7.53 32.01
C TRP A 171 -14.24 6.51 30.90
N ARG A 172 -14.53 5.26 31.24
CA ARG A 172 -14.88 4.22 30.26
C ARG A 172 -16.09 4.64 29.42
N ARG A 173 -17.15 5.15 30.05
CA ARG A 173 -18.34 5.64 29.34
C ARG A 173 -18.02 6.84 28.43
N ARG A 174 -17.19 7.77 28.89
CA ARG A 174 -16.75 8.92 28.09
C ARG A 174 -15.94 8.49 26.86
N ALA A 175 -14.99 7.57 27.04
CA ALA A 175 -14.17 7.03 25.95
C ALA A 175 -15.03 6.31 24.91
N VAL A 176 -15.90 5.38 25.34
CA VAL A 176 -16.83 4.66 24.45
C VAL A 176 -17.75 5.61 23.69
N ARG A 177 -18.29 6.65 24.35
CA ARG A 177 -19.09 7.68 23.65
C ARG A 177 -18.26 8.41 22.59
N GLY A 178 -16.98 8.70 22.85
CA GLY A 178 -16.06 9.28 21.87
C GLY A 178 -15.86 8.37 20.66
N LEU A 179 -15.60 7.08 20.88
CA LEU A 179 -15.46 6.07 19.82
C LEU A 179 -16.71 5.98 18.94
N LEU A 180 -17.88 5.92 19.56
CA LEU A 180 -19.15 5.84 18.82
C LEU A 180 -19.41 7.09 17.98
N ARG A 181 -19.11 8.28 18.50
CA ARG A 181 -19.22 9.53 17.72
C ARG A 181 -18.30 9.50 16.50
N PHE A 182 -17.06 9.06 16.67
CA PHE A 182 -16.11 8.95 15.56
C PHE A 182 -16.57 7.94 14.51
N ALA A 183 -17.06 6.77 14.94
CA ALA A 183 -17.62 5.75 14.05
C ALA A 183 -18.81 6.30 13.24
N LEU A 184 -19.72 7.02 13.88
CA LEU A 184 -20.86 7.66 13.21
C LEU A 184 -20.41 8.75 12.22
N GLN A 185 -19.40 9.56 12.57
CA GLN A 185 -18.86 10.57 11.67
C GLN A 185 -18.22 9.93 10.43
N ARG A 186 -17.45 8.86 10.63
CA ARG A 186 -16.87 8.08 9.53
C ARG A 186 -17.94 7.48 8.62
N GLN A 187 -19.01 6.93 9.20
CA GLN A 187 -20.14 6.42 8.42
C GLN A 187 -20.76 7.52 7.54
N LYS A 188 -21.03 8.71 8.10
CA LYS A 188 -21.55 9.84 7.35
C LYS A 188 -20.62 10.26 6.21
N LEU A 189 -19.31 10.26 6.42
CA LEU A 189 -18.34 10.57 5.37
C LEU A 189 -18.40 9.56 4.22
N LEU A 190 -18.49 8.26 4.53
CA LEU A 190 -18.62 7.20 3.53
C LEU A 190 -19.94 7.33 2.74
N GLU A 191 -21.04 7.65 3.42
CA GLU A 191 -22.33 7.91 2.77
C GLU A 191 -22.23 9.11 1.81
N GLN A 192 -21.59 10.20 2.22
CA GLN A 192 -21.35 11.37 1.36
C GLN A 192 -20.51 11.02 0.13
N GLN A 193 -19.42 10.26 0.30
CA GLN A 193 -18.58 9.80 -0.81
C GLN A 193 -19.38 8.92 -1.78
N GLN A 194 -20.24 8.03 -1.28
CA GLN A 194 -21.10 7.20 -2.12
C GLN A 194 -22.10 8.04 -2.92
N VAL A 195 -22.71 9.05 -2.30
CA VAL A 195 -23.63 9.97 -2.99
C VAL A 195 -22.89 10.74 -4.08
N GLN A 196 -21.72 11.30 -3.78
CA GLN A 196 -20.89 12.01 -4.77
C GLN A 196 -20.54 11.12 -5.96
N HIS A 197 -20.11 9.88 -5.70
CA HIS A 197 -19.79 8.92 -6.75
C HIS A 197 -21.01 8.58 -7.61
N ARG A 198 -22.20 8.40 -7.02
CA ARG A 198 -23.45 8.18 -7.76
C ARG A 198 -23.81 9.38 -8.65
N CYS A 199 -23.71 10.60 -8.13
CA CYS A 199 -23.96 11.81 -8.92
C CYS A 199 -22.98 11.93 -10.10
N GLN A 200 -21.69 11.65 -9.88
CA GLN A 200 -20.69 11.65 -10.96
C GLN A 200 -21.01 10.61 -12.04
N GLN A 201 -21.43 9.40 -11.65
CA GLN A 201 -21.85 8.37 -12.61
C GLN A 201 -23.09 8.80 -13.41
N GLN A 202 -24.06 9.46 -12.80
CA GLN A 202 -25.24 9.98 -13.50
C GLN A 202 -24.87 11.06 -14.51
N VAL A 203 -23.99 12.00 -14.13
CA VAL A 203 -23.48 13.04 -15.05
C VAL A 203 -22.73 12.41 -16.23
N GLN A 204 -21.90 11.39 -15.98
CA GLN A 204 -21.20 10.67 -17.06
C GLN A 204 -22.16 9.94 -17.99
N ARG A 205 -23.22 9.30 -17.46
CA ARG A 205 -24.25 8.65 -18.27
C ARG A 205 -24.99 9.65 -19.15
N HIS A 206 -25.48 10.76 -18.57
CA HIS A 206 -26.15 11.81 -19.36
C HIS A 206 -25.22 12.44 -20.41
N GLY A 207 -23.95 12.66 -20.09
CA GLY A 207 -22.97 13.16 -21.07
C GLY A 207 -22.68 12.16 -22.19
N GLN A 208 -22.75 10.85 -21.93
CA GLN A 208 -22.65 9.82 -22.97
C GLN A 208 -23.92 9.76 -23.84
N GLU A 209 -25.10 9.89 -23.23
CA GLU A 209 -26.39 9.96 -23.94
C GLU A 209 -26.44 11.16 -24.88
N GLN A 210 -26.05 12.36 -24.40
CA GLN A 210 -26.01 13.58 -25.21
C GLN A 210 -25.05 13.46 -26.40
N ARG A 211 -23.82 12.98 -26.17
CA ARG A 211 -22.87 12.70 -27.28
C ARG A 211 -23.39 11.64 -28.25
N GLY A 212 -24.17 10.67 -27.75
CA GLY A 212 -24.85 9.69 -28.59
C GLY A 212 -25.88 10.32 -29.53
N LEU A 213 -26.72 11.21 -28.99
CA LEU A 213 -27.73 11.96 -29.77
C LEU A 213 -27.08 12.90 -30.79
N GLU A 214 -26.02 13.63 -30.41
CA GLU A 214 -25.26 14.50 -31.32
C GLU A 214 -24.67 13.71 -32.49
N ARG A 215 -24.09 12.53 -32.22
CA ARG A 215 -23.57 11.63 -33.27
C ARG A 215 -24.67 11.12 -34.19
N GLN A 216 -25.86 10.84 -33.68
CA GLN A 216 -27.01 10.44 -34.49
C GLN A 216 -27.48 11.59 -35.41
N SER A 217 -27.55 12.82 -34.87
CA SER A 217 -27.92 14.02 -35.65
C SER A 217 -26.92 14.29 -36.78
N HIS A 218 -25.62 14.33 -36.49
CA HIS A 218 -24.57 14.52 -37.50
C HIS A 218 -24.54 13.37 -38.51
N GLY A 219 -24.87 12.15 -38.08
CA GLY A 219 -24.99 11.00 -38.97
C GLY A 219 -26.13 11.15 -39.99
N GLN A 220 -27.27 11.73 -39.58
CA GLN A 220 -28.40 12.01 -40.48
C GLN A 220 -28.05 13.12 -41.47
N GLU A 221 -27.50 14.25 -40.99
CA GLU A 221 -27.07 15.36 -41.86
C GLU A 221 -26.01 14.89 -42.88
N GLY A 222 -25.06 14.07 -42.45
CA GLY A 222 -24.06 13.50 -43.35
C GLY A 222 -24.64 12.54 -44.41
N GLN A 223 -25.72 11.82 -44.09
CA GLN A 223 -26.44 11.01 -45.08
C GLN A 223 -27.23 11.87 -46.07
N GLU A 224 -27.90 12.93 -45.61
CA GLU A 224 -28.62 13.87 -46.47
C GLU A 224 -27.68 14.59 -47.43
N GLN A 225 -26.52 15.05 -46.95
CA GLN A 225 -25.50 15.67 -47.81
C GLN A 225 -24.99 14.70 -48.88
N ARG A 226 -24.73 13.43 -48.53
CA ARG A 226 -24.34 12.41 -49.52
C ARG A 226 -25.42 12.15 -50.57
N GLN A 227 -26.69 12.12 -50.18
CA GLN A 227 -27.81 11.97 -51.11
C GLN A 227 -27.91 13.18 -52.06
N GLN A 228 -27.77 14.41 -51.55
CA GLN A 228 -27.76 15.61 -52.39
C GLN A 228 -26.59 15.62 -53.37
N GLN A 229 -25.40 15.19 -52.91
CA GLN A 229 -24.21 15.13 -53.74
C GLN A 229 -24.34 14.07 -54.85
N GLN A 230 -24.97 12.92 -54.55
CA GLN A 230 -25.31 11.91 -55.57
C GLN A 230 -26.27 12.47 -56.63
N GLN A 231 -27.32 13.19 -56.23
CA GLN A 231 -28.25 13.81 -57.18
C GLN A 231 -27.57 14.85 -58.08
N GLN A 232 -26.61 15.61 -57.54
CA GLN A 232 -25.83 16.56 -58.34
C GLN A 232 -24.88 15.86 -59.32
N GLN A 233 -24.27 14.74 -58.94
CA GLN A 233 -23.41 13.95 -59.82
C GLN A 233 -24.21 13.26 -60.94
N GLU A 234 -25.42 12.77 -60.67
CA GLU A 234 -26.32 12.25 -61.71
C GLU A 234 -26.72 13.34 -62.72
N GLY A 235 -26.82 14.61 -62.29
CA GLY A 235 -27.05 15.76 -63.16
C GLY A 235 -25.85 16.21 -64.00
N HIS A 236 -24.64 15.74 -63.72
CA HIS A 236 -23.41 16.13 -64.43
C HIS A 236 -22.79 15.02 -65.29
N GLN A 237 -23.36 13.81 -65.34
CA GLN A 237 -22.90 12.74 -66.24
C GLN A 237 -23.29 12.91 -67.72
N GLY A 238 -23.77 14.08 -68.13
CA GLY A 238 -24.15 14.37 -69.53
C GLY A 238 -23.05 15.01 -70.38
N GLN A 239 -21.97 15.53 -69.79
CA GLN A 239 -20.92 16.24 -70.53
C GLN A 239 -19.56 15.88 -69.93
N ASP A 240 -18.57 15.74 -70.80
CA ASP A 240 -17.14 15.60 -70.50
C ASP A 240 -16.65 14.15 -70.27
N LEU A 241 -16.63 13.42 -71.38
CA LEU A 241 -15.47 12.59 -71.72
C LEU A 241 -14.31 13.53 -72.12
N ASP A 242 -13.10 13.13 -71.75
CA ASP A 242 -11.80 13.71 -72.09
C ASP A 242 -11.23 14.75 -71.10
N ALA A 243 -10.52 14.25 -70.09
CA ALA A 243 -9.17 14.74 -69.75
C ALA A 243 -8.51 13.82 -68.73
N ALA A 244 -7.50 13.07 -69.20
CA ALA A 244 -6.41 12.61 -68.37
C ALA A 244 -5.67 13.81 -67.77
N VAL A 245 -5.07 13.66 -66.57
CA VAL A 245 -3.74 14.16 -66.21
C VAL A 245 -3.38 13.71 -64.79
N ASP A 246 -2.12 13.30 -64.69
CA ASP A 246 -1.32 12.92 -63.53
C ASP A 246 -1.38 13.90 -62.35
N ALA A 247 -1.23 13.38 -61.11
CA ALA A 247 -0.34 13.96 -60.10
C ALA A 247 -0.27 13.09 -58.84
N ASP A 248 0.93 12.56 -58.60
CA ASP A 248 1.44 12.10 -57.31
C ASP A 248 1.40 13.25 -56.28
N ALA A 249 0.91 12.96 -55.06
CA ALA A 249 1.21 13.77 -53.87
C ALA A 249 1.01 12.96 -52.59
N GLU A 250 2.13 12.55 -51.99
CA GLU A 250 2.28 11.98 -50.65
C GLU A 250 1.82 12.97 -49.55
N PRO A 251 1.10 12.52 -48.50
CA PRO A 251 0.96 13.28 -47.27
C PRO A 251 2.02 12.86 -46.24
N GLU A 252 2.96 13.76 -45.98
CA GLU A 252 3.91 13.66 -44.86
C GLU A 252 3.18 13.62 -43.52
N SER A 253 3.62 12.67 -42.69
CA SER A 253 3.22 12.49 -41.30
C SER A 253 4.02 13.43 -40.38
N GLU A 254 3.40 14.51 -39.90
CA GLU A 254 3.99 15.31 -38.82
C GLU A 254 3.51 14.84 -37.44
N SER A 255 4.43 14.14 -36.79
CA SER A 255 4.53 13.92 -35.35
C SER A 255 4.84 15.22 -34.60
N GLY A 256 4.27 15.41 -33.41
CA GLY A 256 4.93 16.25 -32.39
C GLY A 256 4.02 16.91 -31.36
N ALA A 257 3.79 16.24 -30.23
CA ALA A 257 3.56 16.90 -28.93
C ALA A 257 3.66 15.89 -27.77
N GLU A 258 4.80 15.22 -27.62
CA GLU A 258 5.19 14.60 -26.35
C GLU A 258 6.38 15.36 -25.78
N GLY A 259 6.18 16.11 -24.70
CA GLY A 259 7.29 16.79 -24.04
C GLY A 259 6.87 17.77 -22.96
N GLN A 260 6.30 17.30 -21.85
CA GLN A 260 6.14 18.16 -20.66
C GLN A 260 6.02 17.43 -19.31
N TRP A 261 6.42 16.16 -19.20
CA TRP A 261 6.32 15.39 -17.93
C TRP A 261 7.66 15.07 -17.27
N ALA A 262 8.80 15.38 -17.90
CA ALA A 262 10.11 14.99 -17.39
C ALA A 262 10.66 15.90 -16.28
N ASP A 263 10.27 17.18 -16.21
CA ASP A 263 10.90 18.14 -15.28
C ASP A 263 10.33 18.11 -13.85
N HIS A 264 9.11 17.60 -13.66
CA HIS A 264 8.51 17.52 -12.31
C HIS A 264 9.09 16.38 -11.46
N HIS A 265 9.64 15.33 -12.08
CA HIS A 265 10.21 14.20 -11.34
C HIS A 265 11.62 14.48 -10.81
N ALA A 266 12.41 15.32 -11.50
CA ALA A 266 13.76 15.68 -11.07
C ALA A 266 13.75 16.54 -9.79
N GLN A 267 12.78 17.44 -9.65
CA GLN A 267 12.66 18.29 -8.45
C GLN A 267 12.22 17.51 -7.20
N LEU A 268 11.31 16.53 -7.34
CA LEU A 268 10.89 15.70 -6.20
C LEU A 268 12.00 14.75 -5.73
N PHE A 269 12.85 14.26 -6.65
CA PHE A 269 13.95 13.37 -6.30
C PHE A 269 15.06 14.09 -5.51
N LEU A 270 15.37 15.33 -5.89
CA LEU A 270 16.33 16.18 -5.16
C LEU A 270 15.79 16.60 -3.78
N PHE A 271 14.48 16.80 -3.64
CA PHE A 271 13.85 17.09 -2.35
C PHE A 271 13.93 15.89 -1.38
N PHE A 272 13.73 14.66 -1.88
CA PHE A 272 13.85 13.46 -1.05
C PHE A 272 15.28 13.15 -0.61
N LEU A 273 16.27 13.34 -1.50
CA LEU A 273 17.69 13.10 -1.17
C LEU A 273 18.22 14.08 -0.11
N THR A 274 17.80 15.34 -0.19
CA THR A 274 18.18 16.36 0.80
C THR A 274 17.50 16.16 2.16
N PHE A 275 16.24 15.71 2.17
CA PHE A 275 15.53 15.40 3.42
C PHE A 275 16.10 14.16 4.14
N GLN A 276 16.48 13.12 3.39
CA GLN A 276 17.15 11.93 3.93
C GLN A 276 18.50 12.29 4.56
N TRP A 277 19.31 13.11 3.88
CA TRP A 277 20.60 13.56 4.40
C TRP A 277 20.47 14.45 5.64
N LEU A 278 19.44 15.31 5.70
CA LEU A 278 19.17 16.14 6.88
C LEU A 278 18.78 15.30 8.10
N LEU A 279 18.00 14.24 7.90
CA LEU A 279 17.66 13.29 8.97
C LEU A 279 18.90 12.53 9.46
N GLU A 280 19.76 12.05 8.56
CA GLU A 280 21.00 11.38 8.98
C GLU A 280 21.97 12.33 9.69
N THR A 281 22.04 13.60 9.27
CA THR A 281 22.95 14.59 9.87
C THR A 281 22.48 15.06 11.25
N VAL A 282 21.17 15.27 11.45
CA VAL A 282 20.60 15.62 12.77
C VAL A 282 20.74 14.46 13.75
N PHE A 283 20.67 13.21 13.29
CA PHE A 283 20.91 12.04 14.15
C PHE A 283 22.39 11.74 14.40
N SER A 284 23.32 12.30 13.60
CA SER A 284 24.76 12.05 13.77
C SER A 284 25.50 13.09 14.65
N ILE A 285 24.87 14.20 15.06
CA ILE A 285 25.50 15.25 15.89
C ILE A 285 25.28 15.05 17.40
N ARG A 286 24.77 13.90 17.83
CA ARG A 286 24.74 13.56 19.26
C ARG A 286 25.11 12.10 19.46
N TRP A 287 26.42 11.83 19.49
CA TRP A 287 27.15 11.03 20.50
C TRP A 287 28.65 11.15 20.20
#